data_AF-A0A7V9MSF8-F1
#
_entry.id   AF-A0A7V9MSF8-F1
#
_cell.length_a   1.000
_cell.length_b   1.000
_cell.length_c   1.000
_cell.angle_alpha   90.00
_cell.angle_beta   90.00
_cell.angle_gamma   90.00
#
_symmetry.space_group_name_H-M   'P 1'
#
loop_
_entity.id
_entity.type
_entity.pdbx_description
1 polymer ?
#
loop_
_entity_poly.entity_id
_entity_poly.type
_entity_poly.pdbx_seq_one_letter_code
_entity_poly.pdbx_strand_id
1 'polypeptide(L)'
;MFSQALRFVTILLEVIILFNLLIVVHEIGHFLAARWRGLFIEGFGVWFGKPVWKKTVNGVQYSLGSIPFGGFVKLPQLAPMDVIEGKADLDRATLPPISALDKIIVAIAGPIFSLLLALFFAAIVWVVGHPVAESDMTTTIGYVERDGPAAKGGLLPGDKILEVDGRPVSRFFGMNKSVTWAIVRSEEETIPFKIERAAQVLTLNVTPIKSETRGWQRKSTRQVMMYPAETAIIEKVQPDTPAAAAQLRHGDVLTGFNGRPIWSPVALVDFISTHGNETVTLQVSRGGQSINVPVQPRILPNEKTPRIGISWDSSGKM
;
A
#
# COMPACT_ATOMS: atom_id res chain seq x y z
N MET A 1 6.45 -1.09 -23.18
CA MET A 1 7.46 -2.07 -22.72
C MET A 1 8.67 -1.42 -22.07
N PHE A 2 9.28 -0.38 -22.67
CA PHE A 2 10.43 0.35 -22.08
C PHE A 2 10.19 0.87 -20.66
N SER A 3 9.01 1.44 -20.37
CA SER A 3 8.65 1.91 -19.02
C SER A 3 8.50 0.79 -18.00
N GLN A 4 8.06 -0.39 -18.42
CA GLN A 4 7.91 -1.55 -17.53
C GLN A 4 9.27 -2.17 -17.21
N ALA A 5 10.15 -2.28 -18.21
CA ALA A 5 11.52 -2.75 -18.01
C ALA A 5 12.31 -1.79 -17.10
N LEU A 6 12.19 -0.48 -17.32
CA LEU A 6 12.83 0.53 -16.47
C LEU A 6 12.30 0.43 -15.03
N ARG A 7 10.98 0.40 -14.84
CA ARG A 7 10.37 0.23 -13.52
C ARG A 7 10.85 -1.04 -12.82
N PHE A 8 10.93 -2.15 -13.53
CA PHE A 8 11.43 -3.41 -12.98
C PHE A 8 12.89 -3.28 -12.52
N VAL A 9 13.76 -2.70 -13.35
CA VAL A 9 15.17 -2.47 -12.99
C VAL A 9 15.29 -1.54 -11.78
N THR A 10 14.50 -0.46 -11.72
CA THR A 10 14.48 0.44 -10.57
C THR A 10 14.09 -0.29 -9.28
N ILE A 11 12.99 -1.05 -9.30
CA ILE A 11 12.55 -1.84 -8.13
C ILE A 11 13.63 -2.84 -7.72
N LEU A 12 14.27 -3.52 -8.68
CA LEU A 12 15.34 -4.47 -8.40
C LEU A 12 16.53 -3.79 -7.70
N LEU A 13 16.95 -2.62 -8.19
CA LEU A 13 18.02 -1.83 -7.58
C LEU A 13 17.65 -1.36 -6.17
N GLU A 14 16.42 -0.87 -5.97
CA GLU A 14 15.91 -0.47 -4.66
C GLU A 14 15.96 -1.62 -3.65
N VAL A 15 15.51 -2.82 -4.05
CA VAL A 15 15.56 -4.02 -3.21
C VAL A 15 16.99 -4.38 -2.85
N ILE A 16 17.91 -4.37 -3.82
CA ILE A 16 19.33 -4.66 -3.57
C ILE A 16 19.90 -3.65 -2.57
N ILE A 17 19.66 -2.35 -2.76
CA ILE A 17 20.18 -1.30 -1.89
C ILE A 17 19.63 -1.44 -0.46
N LEU A 18 18.31 -1.58 -0.30
CA LEU A 18 17.68 -1.68 1.01
C LEU A 18 18.09 -2.95 1.76
N PHE A 19 18.20 -4.08 1.05
CA PHE A 19 18.62 -5.33 1.66
C PHE A 19 20.09 -5.27 2.11
N ASN A 20 20.97 -4.68 1.30
CA ASN A 20 22.36 -4.46 1.69
C ASN A 20 22.47 -3.51 2.88
N LEU A 21 21.70 -2.42 2.91
CA LEU A 21 21.69 -1.52 4.05
C LEU A 21 21.27 -2.25 5.34
N LEU A 22 20.20 -3.05 5.28
CA LEU A 22 19.72 -3.82 6.42
C LEU A 22 20.80 -4.80 6.93
N ILE A 23 21.44 -5.54 6.03
CA ILE A 23 22.49 -6.49 6.39
C ILE A 23 23.70 -5.76 6.98
N VAL A 24 24.20 -4.71 6.34
CA VAL A 24 25.37 -3.97 6.85
C VAL A 24 25.09 -3.43 8.26
N VAL A 25 23.90 -2.89 8.51
CA VAL A 25 23.52 -2.42 9.85
C VAL A 25 23.38 -3.57 10.85
N HIS A 26 22.89 -4.74 10.41
CA HIS A 26 22.87 -5.97 11.21
C HIS A 26 24.28 -6.41 11.63
N GLU A 27 25.19 -6.54 10.67
CA GLU A 27 26.58 -6.92 10.93
C GLU A 27 27.29 -5.88 11.81
N ILE A 28 27.00 -4.58 11.62
CA ILE A 28 27.50 -3.51 12.49
C ILE A 28 27.05 -3.73 13.94
N GLY A 29 25.82 -4.22 14.17
CA GLY A 29 25.34 -4.58 15.50
C GLY A 29 26.19 -5.66 16.16
N HIS A 30 26.44 -6.77 15.47
CA HIS A 30 27.34 -7.83 15.96
C HIS A 30 28.76 -7.30 16.21
N PHE A 31 29.30 -6.54 15.25
CA PHE A 31 30.65 -5.98 15.33
C PHE A 31 30.83 -5.03 16.52
N LEU A 32 29.90 -4.10 16.72
CA LEU A 32 29.96 -3.13 17.82
C LEU A 32 29.78 -3.81 19.17
N ALA A 33 28.86 -4.77 19.28
CA ALA A 33 28.68 -5.54 20.51
C ALA A 33 29.91 -6.40 20.82
N ALA A 34 30.50 -7.05 19.82
CA ALA A 34 31.71 -7.85 19.98
C ALA A 34 32.88 -6.97 20.47
N ARG A 35 33.07 -5.78 19.88
CA ARG A 35 34.08 -4.82 20.36
C ARG A 35 33.81 -4.34 21.77
N TRP A 36 32.56 -4.04 22.10
CA TRP A 36 32.17 -3.57 23.43
C TRP A 36 32.39 -4.63 24.52
N ARG A 37 32.12 -5.90 24.22
CA ARG A 37 32.31 -7.04 25.13
C ARG A 37 33.73 -7.63 25.09
N GLY A 38 34.62 -7.08 24.26
CA GLY A 38 36.02 -7.50 24.18
C GLY A 38 36.26 -8.83 23.46
N LEU A 39 35.35 -9.24 22.56
CA LEU A 39 35.54 -10.42 21.72
C LEU A 39 36.60 -10.17 20.64
N PHE A 40 37.28 -11.25 20.26
CA PHE A 40 38.19 -11.23 19.12
C PHE A 40 37.38 -11.24 17.81
N ILE A 41 37.67 -10.27 16.94
CA ILE A 41 37.03 -10.11 15.65
C ILE A 41 38.10 -10.32 14.58
N GLU A 42 37.97 -11.38 13.80
CA GLU A 42 38.94 -11.71 12.77
C GLU A 42 38.72 -10.87 11.49
N GLY A 43 37.45 -10.64 11.15
CA GLY A 43 37.11 -9.85 9.98
C GLY A 43 35.68 -9.33 9.98
N PHE A 44 35.48 -8.25 9.23
CA PHE A 44 34.20 -7.63 8.96
C PHE A 44 34.09 -7.43 7.46
N GLY A 45 33.11 -8.09 6.84
CA GLY A 45 32.90 -8.05 5.40
C GLY A 45 31.56 -7.44 5.04
N VAL A 46 31.56 -6.52 4.07
CA VAL A 46 30.36 -6.12 3.35
C VAL A 46 30.40 -6.83 2.00
N TRP A 47 29.30 -7.42 1.56
CA TRP A 47 29.19 -8.20 0.31
C TRP A 47 29.96 -9.52 0.33
N PHE A 48 29.35 -10.56 -0.24
CA PHE A 48 29.97 -11.87 -0.39
C PHE A 48 30.92 -11.96 -1.60
N GLY A 49 31.59 -13.11 -1.73
CA GLY A 49 32.44 -13.42 -2.87
C GLY A 49 33.89 -12.96 -2.68
N LYS A 50 34.61 -12.85 -3.80
CA LYS A 50 36.03 -12.47 -3.76
C LYS A 50 36.14 -11.00 -3.34
N PRO A 51 37.01 -10.65 -2.38
CA PRO A 51 37.15 -9.28 -1.94
C PRO A 51 37.73 -8.43 -3.08
N VAL A 52 36.96 -7.42 -3.51
CA VAL A 52 37.41 -6.35 -4.41
C VAL A 52 38.36 -5.42 -3.65
N TRP A 53 38.11 -5.25 -2.36
CA TRP A 53 38.95 -4.49 -1.46
C TRP A 53 39.10 -5.18 -0.12
N LYS A 54 40.29 -5.09 0.49
CA LYS A 54 40.56 -5.57 1.84
C LYS A 54 41.61 -4.71 2.53
N LYS A 55 41.43 -4.46 3.83
CA LYS A 55 42.40 -3.73 4.67
C LYS A 55 42.31 -4.20 6.11
N THR A 56 43.46 -4.49 6.72
CA THR A 56 43.52 -4.83 8.15
C THR A 56 43.76 -3.58 8.97
N VAL A 57 42.87 -3.30 9.93
CA VAL A 57 42.99 -2.15 10.84
C VAL A 57 42.73 -2.64 12.26
N ASN A 58 43.69 -2.40 13.16
CA ASN A 58 43.62 -2.80 14.58
C ASN A 58 43.28 -4.29 14.76
N GLY A 59 43.95 -5.17 14.00
CA GLY A 59 43.78 -6.62 14.07
C GLY A 59 42.52 -7.17 13.38
N VAL A 60 41.61 -6.32 12.90
CA VAL A 60 40.40 -6.72 12.17
C VAL A 60 40.61 -6.57 10.66
N GLN A 61 40.32 -7.61 9.88
CA GLN A 61 40.31 -7.52 8.42
C GLN A 61 38.96 -6.97 7.92
N TYR A 62 38.96 -5.77 7.36
CA TYR A 62 37.80 -5.21 6.67
C TYR A 62 37.84 -5.62 5.20
N SER A 63 36.71 -6.06 4.64
CA SER A 63 36.62 -6.43 3.23
C SER A 63 35.33 -5.93 2.56
N LEU A 64 35.42 -5.71 1.26
CA LEU A 64 34.28 -5.47 0.37
C LEU A 64 34.29 -6.54 -0.71
N GLY A 65 33.29 -7.41 -0.71
CA GLY A 65 33.12 -8.51 -1.66
C GLY A 65 32.73 -8.05 -3.07
N SER A 66 32.68 -8.99 -4.02
CA SER A 66 32.30 -8.74 -5.41
C SER A 66 30.82 -8.97 -5.69
N ILE A 67 30.11 -9.64 -4.78
CA ILE A 67 28.70 -10.01 -4.92
C ILE A 67 27.89 -9.14 -3.96
N PRO A 68 27.05 -8.20 -4.44
CA PRO A 68 26.34 -7.22 -3.62
C PRO A 68 25.15 -7.84 -2.87
N PHE A 69 25.42 -8.91 -2.13
CA PHE A 69 24.50 -9.63 -1.28
C PHE A 69 25.29 -10.06 -0.04
N GLY A 70 24.69 -9.84 1.13
CA GLY A 70 25.25 -10.29 2.39
C GLY A 70 26.32 -9.40 3.00
N GLY A 71 26.83 -9.89 4.11
CA GLY A 71 27.87 -9.35 4.94
C GLY A 71 28.21 -10.40 6.00
N PHE A 72 29.30 -10.20 6.74
CA PHE A 72 29.65 -11.11 7.82
C PHE A 72 30.54 -10.45 8.86
N VAL A 73 30.45 -10.93 10.11
CA VAL A 73 31.44 -10.68 11.15
C VAL A 73 32.06 -12.01 11.58
N LYS A 74 33.34 -12.21 11.27
CA LYS A 74 34.05 -13.42 11.72
C LYS A 74 34.36 -13.34 13.21
N LEU A 75 33.58 -14.06 14.00
CA LEU A 75 33.69 -14.13 15.47
C LEU A 75 34.11 -15.54 15.90
N PRO A 76 35.43 -15.86 15.93
CA PRO A 76 35.92 -17.19 16.26
C PRO A 76 35.36 -17.71 17.57
N GLN A 77 35.08 -16.88 18.57
CA GLN A 77 34.59 -17.32 19.88
C GLN A 77 33.10 -17.75 19.92
N LEU A 78 32.34 -17.63 18.81
CA LEU A 78 30.91 -17.97 18.73
C LEU A 78 30.66 -19.21 17.85
N ALA A 79 30.56 -20.38 18.47
CA ALA A 79 30.29 -21.67 17.79
C ALA A 79 29.03 -21.75 16.92
N PRO A 80 27.90 -21.09 17.26
CA PRO A 80 26.71 -21.13 16.42
C PRO A 80 26.79 -20.29 15.14
N MET A 81 27.73 -19.33 15.05
CA MET A 81 27.75 -18.36 13.94
C MET A 81 28.63 -18.79 12.76
N ASP A 82 29.52 -19.78 12.93
CA ASP A 82 30.36 -20.30 11.83
C ASP A 82 29.54 -20.81 10.63
N VAL A 83 28.34 -21.33 10.91
CA VAL A 83 27.42 -21.91 9.92
C VAL A 83 26.69 -20.79 9.13
N ILE A 84 26.53 -19.61 9.74
CA ILE A 84 25.71 -18.51 9.22
C ILE A 84 26.59 -17.41 8.59
N GLU A 85 27.72 -17.10 9.22
CA GLU A 85 28.59 -15.94 8.89
C GLU A 85 29.96 -16.36 8.32
N GLY A 86 30.25 -17.66 8.27
CA GLY A 86 31.47 -18.24 7.71
C GLY A 86 32.49 -18.67 8.77
N LYS A 87 33.34 -19.63 8.40
CA LYS A 87 34.36 -20.18 9.30
C LYS A 87 35.44 -19.14 9.62
N ALA A 88 35.71 -18.97 10.91
CA ALA A 88 36.91 -18.27 11.38
C ALA A 88 38.16 -19.13 11.12
N ASP A 89 39.27 -18.48 10.75
CA ASP A 89 40.56 -19.14 10.49
C ASP A 89 41.37 -19.33 11.80
N LEU A 90 41.04 -18.58 12.86
CA LEU A 90 41.66 -18.70 14.18
C LEU A 90 41.03 -19.79 15.05
N ASP A 91 41.89 -20.63 15.64
CA ASP A 91 41.46 -21.73 16.52
C ASP A 91 40.91 -21.23 17.85
N ARG A 92 39.64 -21.54 18.12
CA ARG A 92 38.92 -21.20 19.37
C ARG A 92 39.69 -21.54 20.63
N ALA A 93 40.38 -22.68 20.63
CA ALA A 93 41.12 -23.20 21.79
C ALA A 93 42.29 -22.30 22.20
N THR A 94 42.74 -21.40 21.32
CA THR A 94 43.83 -20.46 21.60
C THR A 94 43.35 -19.13 22.18
N LEU A 95 42.03 -18.90 22.22
CA LEU A 95 41.42 -17.66 22.68
C LEU A 95 40.85 -17.80 24.10
N PRO A 96 40.86 -16.71 24.90
CA PRO A 96 40.27 -16.74 26.23
C PRO A 96 38.77 -17.08 26.16
N PRO A 97 38.25 -17.88 27.11
CA PRO A 97 36.83 -18.20 27.14
C PRO A 97 36.02 -16.95 27.45
N ILE A 98 34.92 -16.75 26.71
CA ILE A 98 33.97 -15.65 26.94
C ILE A 98 32.74 -16.16 27.69
N SER A 99 32.13 -15.28 28.49
CA SER A 99 30.95 -15.65 29.26
C SER A 99 29.76 -15.95 28.35
N ALA A 100 28.83 -16.79 28.81
CA ALA A 100 27.62 -17.09 28.05
C ALA A 100 26.77 -15.83 27.78
N LEU A 101 26.76 -14.88 28.72
CA LEU A 101 26.05 -13.61 28.55
C LEU A 101 26.65 -12.77 27.41
N ASP A 102 27.98 -12.73 27.29
CA ASP A 102 28.63 -12.01 26.18
C ASP A 102 28.27 -12.59 24.84
N LYS A 103 28.21 -13.93 24.75
CA LYS A 103 27.78 -14.63 23.54
C LYS A 103 26.35 -14.24 23.16
N ILE A 104 25.45 -14.21 24.14
CA ILE A 104 24.05 -13.83 23.93
C ILE A 104 23.95 -12.36 23.49
N ILE A 105 24.62 -11.44 24.19
CA ILE A 105 24.62 -10.00 23.86
C ILE A 105 25.06 -9.80 22.41
N VAL A 106 26.17 -10.43 22.00
CA VAL A 106 26.67 -10.29 20.63
C VAL A 106 25.71 -10.93 19.64
N ALA A 107 25.18 -12.12 19.90
CA ALA A 107 24.25 -12.80 19.00
C ALA A 107 22.91 -12.08 18.80
N ILE A 108 22.41 -11.33 19.80
CA ILE A 108 21.15 -10.55 19.64
C ILE A 108 21.40 -9.13 19.11
N ALA A 109 22.63 -8.64 19.15
CA ALA A 109 22.94 -7.26 18.78
C ALA A 109 22.60 -6.95 17.31
N GLY A 110 22.91 -7.87 16.39
CA GLY A 110 22.54 -7.70 14.97
C GLY A 110 21.04 -7.49 14.77
N PRO A 111 20.17 -8.42 15.23
CA PRO A 111 18.72 -8.25 15.17
C PRO A 111 18.22 -6.95 15.84
N ILE A 112 18.80 -6.54 16.97
CA ILE A 112 18.44 -5.28 17.63
C ILE A 112 18.79 -4.08 16.75
N PHE A 113 19.96 -4.05 16.12
CA PHE A 113 20.33 -2.97 15.20
C PHE A 113 19.43 -2.93 13.96
N SER A 114 19.04 -4.08 13.43
CA SER A 114 18.02 -4.15 12.36
C SER A 114 16.67 -3.59 12.81
N LEU A 115 16.24 -3.88 14.04
CA LEU A 115 15.02 -3.32 14.62
C LEU A 115 15.12 -1.80 14.80
N LEU A 116 16.25 -1.30 15.31
CA LEU A 116 16.50 0.14 15.46
C LEU A 116 16.47 0.86 14.12
N LEU A 117 17.04 0.25 13.06
CA LEU A 117 16.95 0.78 11.70
C LEU A 117 15.49 0.83 11.21
N ALA A 118 14.71 -0.21 11.47
CA ALA A 118 13.29 -0.24 11.13
C ALA A 118 12.51 0.84 11.89
N LEU A 119 12.77 1.04 13.18
CA LEU A 119 12.16 2.12 13.98
C LEU A 119 12.58 3.50 13.49
N PHE A 120 13.83 3.68 13.06
CA PHE A 120 14.31 4.91 12.45
C PHE A 120 13.56 5.22 11.15
N PHE A 121 13.40 4.25 10.25
CA PHE A 121 12.58 4.43 9.04
C PHE A 121 11.11 4.67 9.37
N ALA A 122 10.55 3.98 10.37
CA ALA A 122 9.19 4.21 10.83
C ALA A 122 9.00 5.65 11.34
N ALA A 123 9.98 6.20 12.08
CA ALA A 123 9.96 7.59 12.52
C ALA A 123 10.03 8.58 11.34
N ILE A 124 10.83 8.28 10.31
CA ILE A 124 10.86 9.09 9.08
C ILE A 124 9.48 9.09 8.41
N VAL A 125 8.88 7.93 8.20
CA VAL A 125 7.55 7.82 7.58
C VAL A 125 6.49 8.52 8.43
N TRP A 126 6.60 8.44 9.75
CA TRP A 126 5.70 9.15 10.67
C TRP A 126 5.79 10.67 10.50
N VAL A 127 7.00 11.23 10.42
CA VAL A 127 7.21 12.68 10.30
C VAL A 127 6.88 13.20 8.90
N VAL A 128 7.30 12.47 7.86
CA VAL A 128 7.05 12.86 6.47
C VAL A 128 5.59 12.64 6.09
N GLY A 129 4.94 11.64 6.68
CA GLY A 129 3.64 11.15 6.28
C GLY A 129 3.70 10.39 4.95
N HIS A 130 2.64 9.63 4.66
CA HIS A 130 2.44 9.04 3.34
C HIS A 130 1.13 9.58 2.76
N PRO A 131 1.08 9.98 1.48
CA PRO A 131 -0.18 10.36 0.84
C PRO A 131 -1.16 9.19 0.93
N VAL A 132 -2.36 9.47 1.44
CA VAL A 132 -3.49 8.54 1.46
C VAL A 132 -4.52 9.01 0.44
N ALA A 133 -5.16 8.07 -0.25
CA ALA A 133 -6.18 8.40 -1.24
C ALA A 133 -7.39 9.07 -0.58
N GLU A 134 -8.07 9.96 -1.30
CA GLU A 134 -9.30 10.60 -0.81
C GLU A 134 -10.35 9.55 -0.40
N SER A 135 -10.47 8.49 -1.20
CA SER A 135 -11.36 7.34 -0.97
C SER A 135 -11.07 6.61 0.34
N ASP A 136 -9.84 6.67 0.85
CA ASP A 136 -9.51 6.09 2.16
C ASP A 136 -10.02 6.95 3.31
N MET A 137 -9.99 8.28 3.17
CA MET A 137 -10.18 9.24 4.27
C MET A 137 -11.61 9.75 4.40
N THR A 138 -12.43 9.61 3.36
CA THR A 138 -13.84 10.02 3.42
C THR A 138 -14.69 9.06 4.26
N THR A 139 -15.82 9.54 4.77
CA THR A 139 -16.94 8.68 5.22
C THR A 139 -18.19 8.87 4.36
N THR A 140 -18.10 9.68 3.31
CA THR A 140 -19.18 9.93 2.37
C THR A 140 -19.28 8.77 1.38
N ILE A 141 -20.51 8.34 1.13
CA ILE A 141 -20.80 7.30 0.14
C ILE A 141 -20.70 7.90 -1.26
N GLY A 142 -19.84 7.34 -2.11
CA GLY A 142 -19.65 7.76 -3.49
C GLY A 142 -20.52 7.02 -4.48
N TYR A 143 -20.71 5.72 -4.23
CA TYR A 143 -21.53 4.86 -5.07
C TYR A 143 -22.17 3.76 -4.23
N VAL A 144 -23.41 3.42 -4.58
CA VAL A 144 -24.18 2.33 -3.99
C VAL A 144 -24.56 1.40 -5.13
N GLU A 145 -24.20 0.12 -5.02
CA GLU A 145 -24.52 -0.85 -6.07
C GLU A 145 -26.03 -1.07 -6.17
N ARG A 146 -26.51 -1.17 -7.41
CA ARG A 146 -27.92 -1.45 -7.72
C ARG A 146 -28.32 -2.78 -7.10
N ASP A 147 -29.47 -2.81 -6.43
CA ASP A 147 -30.02 -3.99 -5.73
C ASP A 147 -29.13 -4.56 -4.61
N GLY A 148 -28.03 -3.88 -4.28
CA GLY A 148 -27.12 -4.23 -3.20
C GLY A 148 -27.72 -3.98 -1.81
N PRO A 149 -27.09 -4.50 -0.74
CA PRO A 149 -27.55 -4.31 0.63
C PRO A 149 -27.71 -2.84 1.04
N ALA A 150 -26.74 -1.99 0.70
CA ALA A 150 -26.80 -0.57 1.01
C ALA A 150 -28.00 0.11 0.32
N ALA A 151 -28.30 -0.24 -0.94
CA ALA A 151 -29.49 0.27 -1.64
C ALA A 151 -30.78 -0.18 -0.95
N LYS A 152 -30.88 -1.45 -0.59
CA LYS A 152 -32.04 -2.02 0.12
C LYS A 152 -32.25 -1.41 1.51
N GLY A 153 -31.16 -1.07 2.19
CA GLY A 153 -31.18 -0.34 3.46
C GLY A 153 -31.40 1.19 3.32
N GLY A 154 -31.57 1.69 2.09
CA GLY A 154 -31.90 3.09 1.83
C GLY A 154 -30.72 4.06 1.90
N LEU A 155 -29.47 3.57 1.91
CA LEU A 155 -28.27 4.40 1.78
C LEU A 155 -28.17 4.94 0.35
N LEU A 156 -27.72 6.19 0.22
CA LEU A 156 -27.62 6.89 -1.05
C LEU A 156 -26.21 7.50 -1.23
N PRO A 157 -25.74 7.67 -2.48
CA PRO A 157 -24.57 8.50 -2.76
C PRO A 157 -24.75 9.91 -2.19
N GLY A 158 -23.70 10.44 -1.57
CA GLY A 158 -23.70 11.73 -0.87
C GLY A 158 -24.01 11.65 0.64
N ASP A 159 -24.49 10.52 1.14
CA ASP A 159 -24.66 10.32 2.58
C ASP A 159 -23.30 10.31 3.28
N LYS A 160 -23.17 11.06 4.37
CA LYS A 160 -21.97 11.04 5.21
C LYS A 160 -22.18 10.11 6.40
N ILE A 161 -21.39 9.04 6.48
CA ILE A 161 -21.50 8.08 7.57
C ILE A 161 -20.81 8.64 8.81
N LEU A 162 -21.53 8.67 9.93
CA LEU A 162 -21.04 9.13 11.23
C LEU A 162 -20.68 7.95 12.13
N GLU A 163 -21.57 6.95 12.19
CA GLU A 163 -21.39 5.73 12.98
C GLU A 163 -21.88 4.51 12.20
N VAL A 164 -21.23 3.38 12.44
CA VAL A 164 -21.64 2.07 11.95
C VAL A 164 -21.64 1.12 13.13
N ASP A 165 -22.75 0.44 13.39
CA ASP A 165 -22.88 -0.50 14.50
C ASP A 165 -22.57 0.17 15.86
N GLY A 166 -23.05 1.41 16.05
CA GLY A 166 -22.79 2.24 17.23
C GLY A 166 -21.34 2.70 17.40
N ARG A 167 -20.45 2.42 16.43
CA ARG A 167 -19.03 2.80 16.48
C ARG A 167 -18.79 4.01 15.57
N PRO A 168 -18.18 5.10 16.09
CA PRO A 168 -17.85 6.25 15.27
C PRO A 168 -16.80 5.89 14.21
N VAL A 169 -17.01 6.41 13.00
CA VAL A 169 -16.12 6.21 11.85
C VAL A 169 -15.57 7.55 11.37
N SER A 170 -14.34 7.55 10.89
CA SER A 170 -13.64 8.74 10.40
C SER A 170 -12.96 8.51 9.06
N ARG A 171 -13.12 7.33 8.47
CA ARG A 171 -12.49 6.92 7.22
C ARG A 171 -13.27 5.75 6.59
N PHE A 172 -13.08 5.47 5.31
CA PHE A 172 -13.86 4.41 4.64
C PHE A 172 -13.18 3.05 4.77
N PHE A 173 -11.88 3.01 4.52
CA PHE A 173 -11.04 1.81 4.54
C PHE A 173 -10.09 1.75 5.73
N GLY A 174 -9.38 0.63 5.91
CA GLY A 174 -8.40 0.43 6.98
C GLY A 174 -8.98 -0.25 8.24
N MET A 175 -8.13 -0.55 9.22
CA MET A 175 -8.51 -1.34 10.40
C MET A 175 -8.97 -0.50 11.61
N ASN A 176 -8.79 0.82 11.56
CA ASN A 176 -9.11 1.70 12.68
C ASN A 176 -10.15 2.75 12.27
N LYS A 177 -11.23 2.88 13.05
CA LYS A 177 -12.36 3.82 12.83
C LYS A 177 -12.88 3.86 11.38
N SER A 178 -12.92 2.71 10.70
CA SER A 178 -13.36 2.65 9.30
C SER A 178 -14.75 2.08 9.13
N VAL A 179 -15.45 2.57 8.10
CA VAL A 179 -16.76 2.06 7.67
C VAL A 179 -16.69 0.57 7.35
N THR A 180 -15.74 0.17 6.50
CA THR A 180 -15.59 -1.23 6.07
C THR A 180 -15.28 -2.15 7.24
N TRP A 181 -14.39 -1.75 8.16
CA TRP A 181 -14.03 -2.59 9.30
C TRP A 181 -15.15 -2.69 10.34
N ALA A 182 -15.94 -1.63 10.52
CA ALA A 182 -17.13 -1.70 11.37
C ALA A 182 -18.15 -2.70 10.80
N ILE A 183 -18.37 -2.71 9.49
CA ILE A 183 -19.23 -3.71 8.81
C ILE A 183 -18.68 -5.13 9.02
N VAL A 184 -17.39 -5.35 8.79
CA VAL A 184 -16.77 -6.67 8.91
C VAL A 184 -16.89 -7.24 10.33
N ARG A 185 -16.81 -6.37 11.34
CA ARG A 185 -16.91 -6.74 12.77
C ARG A 185 -18.33 -6.70 13.34
N SER A 186 -19.34 -6.39 12.54
CA SER A 186 -20.72 -6.46 13.00
C SER A 186 -21.13 -7.91 13.17
N GLU A 187 -21.98 -8.18 14.16
CA GLU A 187 -22.42 -9.54 14.50
C GLU A 187 -23.92 -9.73 14.24
N GLU A 188 -24.72 -8.68 14.46
CA GLU A 188 -26.17 -8.71 14.31
C GLU A 188 -26.62 -8.86 12.85
N GLU A 189 -27.84 -9.37 12.62
CA GLU A 189 -28.39 -9.57 11.27
C GLU A 189 -28.46 -8.26 10.47
N THR A 190 -28.81 -7.15 11.14
CA THR A 190 -28.84 -5.81 10.56
C THR A 190 -27.84 -4.90 11.26
N ILE A 191 -27.25 -3.99 10.50
CA ILE A 191 -26.28 -3.02 11.00
C ILE A 191 -26.93 -1.64 11.01
N PRO A 192 -27.01 -0.95 12.16
CA PRO A 192 -27.45 0.44 12.20
C PRO A 192 -26.34 1.36 11.66
N PHE A 193 -26.67 2.12 10.63
CA PHE A 193 -25.86 3.19 10.07
C PHE A 193 -26.44 4.53 10.51
N LYS A 194 -25.65 5.31 11.25
CA LYS A 194 -25.98 6.70 11.54
C LYS A 194 -25.33 7.58 10.47
N ILE A 195 -26.14 8.26 9.70
CA ILE A 195 -25.70 9.08 8.57
C ILE A 195 -26.16 10.53 8.72
N GLU A 196 -25.47 11.44 8.06
CA GLU A 196 -25.90 12.80 7.81
C GLU A 196 -26.30 12.91 6.32
N ARG A 197 -27.57 13.27 6.08
CA ARG A 197 -28.14 13.50 4.75
C ARG A 197 -28.83 14.86 4.76
N ALA A 198 -28.42 15.77 3.89
CA ALA A 198 -28.98 17.13 3.82
C ALA A 198 -29.08 17.83 5.19
N ALA A 199 -28.00 17.76 5.98
CA ALA A 199 -27.89 18.29 7.35
C ALA A 199 -28.84 17.66 8.41
N GLN A 200 -29.50 16.55 8.08
CA GLN A 200 -30.29 15.77 9.03
C GLN A 200 -29.57 14.46 9.38
N VAL A 201 -29.58 14.11 10.66
CA VAL A 201 -29.03 12.84 11.14
C VAL A 201 -30.12 11.78 11.10
N LEU A 202 -29.87 10.70 10.36
CA LEU A 202 -30.77 9.57 10.19
C LEU A 202 -30.08 8.28 10.64
N THR A 203 -30.86 7.32 11.13
CA THR A 203 -30.38 5.96 11.39
C THR A 203 -31.09 5.00 10.45
N LEU A 204 -30.31 4.27 9.65
CA LEU A 204 -30.79 3.30 8.68
C LEU A 204 -30.25 1.91 9.02
N ASN A 205 -31.10 0.88 8.96
CA ASN A 205 -30.67 -0.50 9.22
C ASN A 205 -30.37 -1.20 7.88
N VAL A 206 -29.16 -1.73 7.75
CA VAL A 206 -28.68 -2.39 6.53
C VAL A 206 -28.35 -3.84 6.83
N THR A 207 -28.92 -4.77 6.08
CA THR A 207 -28.64 -6.21 6.20
C THR A 207 -27.46 -6.58 5.30
N PRO A 208 -26.24 -6.77 5.81
CA PRO A 208 -25.08 -7.10 4.98
C PRO A 208 -25.20 -8.51 4.40
N ILE A 209 -24.49 -8.74 3.31
CA ILE A 209 -24.34 -10.08 2.71
C ILE A 209 -22.93 -10.60 2.94
N LYS A 210 -22.77 -11.92 2.80
CA LYS A 210 -21.48 -12.59 2.79
C LYS A 210 -21.44 -13.47 1.54
N SER A 211 -20.61 -13.09 0.57
CA SER A 211 -20.47 -13.85 -0.67
C SER A 211 -19.95 -15.25 -0.38
N GLU A 212 -20.46 -16.24 -1.11
CA GLU A 212 -19.94 -17.60 -1.03
C GLU A 212 -18.50 -17.65 -1.57
N THR A 213 -17.67 -18.44 -0.90
CA THR A 213 -16.27 -18.67 -1.30
C THR A 213 -16.02 -20.16 -1.40
N ARG A 214 -15.18 -20.56 -2.36
CA ARG A 214 -14.78 -21.97 -2.50
C ARG A 214 -14.06 -22.45 -1.25
N GLY A 215 -14.08 -23.77 -0.98
CA GLY A 215 -13.54 -24.33 0.28
C GLY A 215 -12.06 -24.05 0.56
N TRP A 216 -11.24 -23.85 -0.48
CA TRP A 216 -9.81 -23.50 -0.36
C TRP A 216 -9.54 -21.99 -0.35
N GLN A 217 -10.57 -21.17 -0.57
CA GLN A 217 -10.45 -19.72 -0.52
C GLN A 217 -10.74 -19.23 0.89
N ARG A 218 -10.10 -18.12 1.28
CA ARG A 218 -10.43 -17.41 2.51
C ARG A 218 -11.92 -17.05 2.48
N LYS A 219 -12.63 -17.32 3.58
CA LYS A 219 -14.05 -16.97 3.73
C LYS A 219 -14.26 -15.48 3.46
N SER A 220 -15.29 -15.14 2.70
CA SER A 220 -15.68 -13.74 2.48
C SER A 220 -16.06 -13.07 3.80
N THR A 221 -15.90 -11.76 3.85
CA THR A 221 -16.35 -10.93 4.97
C THR A 221 -17.76 -10.40 4.70
N ARG A 222 -18.40 -9.84 5.74
CA ARG A 222 -19.66 -9.10 5.58
C ARG A 222 -19.42 -7.88 4.68
N GLN A 223 -20.34 -7.60 3.76
CA GLN A 223 -20.27 -6.51 2.80
C GLN A 223 -21.65 -5.88 2.62
N VAL A 224 -21.68 -4.57 2.31
CA VAL A 224 -22.92 -3.84 2.01
C VAL A 224 -22.96 -3.26 0.59
N MET A 225 -21.96 -3.54 -0.25
CA MET A 225 -21.86 -3.13 -1.66
C MET A 225 -22.01 -1.62 -1.90
N MET A 226 -21.19 -0.84 -1.18
CA MET A 226 -21.07 0.60 -1.37
C MET A 226 -19.59 1.00 -1.36
N TYR A 227 -19.30 2.11 -2.01
CA TYR A 227 -17.95 2.59 -2.29
C TYR A 227 -17.80 4.05 -1.84
N PRO A 228 -16.59 4.47 -1.44
CA PRO A 228 -16.36 5.83 -0.95
C PRO A 228 -16.54 6.86 -2.05
N ALA A 229 -16.82 8.08 -1.63
CA ALA A 229 -16.71 9.24 -2.49
C ALA A 229 -15.25 9.47 -2.89
N GLU A 230 -15.02 9.76 -4.16
CA GLU A 230 -13.73 10.20 -4.68
C GLU A 230 -13.96 11.18 -5.82
N THR A 231 -13.11 12.20 -5.88
CA THR A 231 -13.16 13.18 -6.94
C THR A 231 -12.82 12.52 -8.28
N ALA A 232 -13.73 12.64 -9.25
CA ALA A 232 -13.59 12.02 -10.55
C ALA A 232 -12.69 12.85 -11.48
N ILE A 233 -11.37 12.81 -11.24
CA ILE A 233 -10.37 13.53 -12.04
C ILE A 233 -9.86 12.63 -13.18
N ILE A 234 -9.86 13.15 -14.41
CA ILE A 234 -9.32 12.45 -15.57
C ILE A 234 -7.79 12.51 -15.53
N GLU A 235 -7.15 11.36 -15.29
CA GLU A 235 -5.69 11.21 -15.35
C GLU A 235 -5.22 11.09 -16.80
N LYS A 236 -5.88 10.24 -17.59
CA LYS A 236 -5.46 10.02 -18.98
C LYS A 236 -6.65 9.81 -19.89
N VAL A 237 -6.57 10.45 -21.05
CA VAL A 237 -7.46 10.19 -22.17
C VAL A 237 -6.68 9.38 -23.20
N GLN A 238 -7.21 8.21 -23.55
CA GLN A 238 -6.58 7.35 -24.55
C GLN A 238 -6.83 7.93 -25.96
N PRO A 239 -5.83 7.91 -26.86
CA PRO A 239 -6.03 8.31 -28.24
C PRO A 239 -7.06 7.40 -28.92
N ASP A 240 -7.73 7.91 -29.97
CA ASP A 240 -8.71 7.17 -30.76
C ASP A 240 -9.90 6.62 -29.95
N THR A 241 -10.31 7.32 -28.90
CA THR A 241 -11.45 6.96 -28.05
C THR A 241 -12.56 8.01 -28.07
N PRO A 242 -13.80 7.66 -27.65
CA PRO A 242 -14.87 8.64 -27.54
C PRO A 242 -14.51 9.87 -26.69
N ALA A 243 -13.77 9.66 -25.60
CA ALA A 243 -13.30 10.75 -24.74
C ALA A 243 -12.35 11.69 -25.48
N ALA A 244 -11.44 11.15 -26.30
CA ALA A 244 -10.54 11.96 -27.12
C ALA A 244 -11.31 12.74 -28.20
N ALA A 245 -12.27 12.08 -28.87
CA ALA A 245 -13.12 12.73 -29.87
C ALA A 245 -13.98 13.85 -29.26
N ALA A 246 -14.42 13.68 -28.01
CA ALA A 246 -15.14 14.67 -27.24
C ALA A 246 -14.24 15.74 -26.58
N GLN A 247 -12.94 15.73 -26.90
CA GLN A 247 -11.95 16.72 -26.41
C GLN A 247 -11.85 16.79 -24.87
N LEU A 248 -12.07 15.68 -24.17
CA LEU A 248 -11.70 15.55 -22.76
C LEU A 248 -10.18 15.59 -22.60
N ARG A 249 -9.71 16.10 -21.47
CA ARG A 249 -8.29 16.36 -21.21
C ARG A 249 -7.88 15.85 -19.82
N HIS A 250 -6.59 15.62 -19.64
CA HIS A 250 -5.99 15.43 -18.32
C HIS A 250 -6.35 16.60 -17.41
N GLY A 251 -6.75 16.32 -16.17
CA GLY A 251 -7.11 17.31 -15.16
C GLY A 251 -8.56 17.82 -15.25
N ASP A 252 -9.34 17.37 -16.23
CA ASP A 252 -10.78 17.60 -16.23
C ASP A 252 -11.43 16.90 -15.03
N VAL A 253 -12.27 17.62 -14.28
CA VAL A 253 -12.98 17.07 -13.13
C VAL A 253 -14.44 16.80 -13.50
N LEU A 254 -14.87 15.54 -13.44
CA LEU A 254 -16.26 15.19 -13.67
C LEU A 254 -17.09 15.50 -12.42
N THR A 255 -18.03 16.43 -12.56
CA THR A 255 -18.93 16.88 -11.48
C THR A 255 -20.31 16.22 -11.56
N GLY A 256 -20.65 15.63 -12.71
CA GLY A 256 -21.91 14.93 -12.93
C GLY A 256 -22.01 14.33 -14.31
N PHE A 257 -23.11 13.61 -14.56
CA PHE A 257 -23.53 13.26 -15.91
C PHE A 257 -25.06 13.25 -16.02
N ASN A 258 -25.59 13.59 -17.20
CA ASN A 258 -27.03 13.65 -17.51
C ASN A 258 -27.85 14.49 -16.50
N GLY A 259 -27.23 15.53 -15.93
CA GLY A 259 -27.88 16.45 -14.99
C GLY A 259 -27.91 15.93 -13.54
N ARG A 260 -27.26 14.79 -13.26
CA ARG A 260 -27.12 14.22 -11.92
C ARG A 260 -25.69 14.42 -11.41
N PRO A 261 -25.49 14.81 -10.14
CA PRO A 261 -24.16 14.90 -9.56
C PRO A 261 -23.52 13.51 -9.48
N ILE A 262 -22.19 13.46 -9.57
CA ILE A 262 -21.40 12.25 -9.39
C ILE A 262 -20.51 12.39 -8.15
N TRP A 263 -20.45 11.33 -7.34
CA TRP A 263 -19.60 11.29 -6.14
C TRP A 263 -18.49 10.26 -6.25
N SER A 264 -18.53 9.40 -7.28
CA SER A 264 -17.51 8.40 -7.55
C SER A 264 -17.50 8.07 -9.06
N PRO A 265 -16.32 7.97 -9.68
CA PRO A 265 -16.13 7.42 -11.02
C PRO A 265 -16.86 6.11 -11.31
N VAL A 266 -17.03 5.27 -10.29
CA VAL A 266 -17.71 3.97 -10.39
C VAL A 266 -19.13 4.15 -10.93
N ALA A 267 -19.82 5.25 -10.57
CA ALA A 267 -21.17 5.53 -11.04
C ALA A 267 -21.23 5.75 -12.56
N LEU A 268 -20.22 6.38 -13.16
CA LEU A 268 -20.17 6.54 -14.62
C LEU A 268 -19.87 5.21 -15.30
N VAL A 269 -18.97 4.41 -14.73
CA VAL A 269 -18.63 3.08 -15.26
C VAL A 269 -19.86 2.16 -15.25
N ASP A 270 -20.60 2.11 -14.13
CA ASP A 270 -21.85 1.35 -14.02
C ASP A 270 -22.89 1.83 -15.04
N PHE A 271 -23.08 3.15 -15.14
CA PHE A 271 -24.01 3.75 -16.11
C PHE A 271 -23.68 3.33 -17.55
N ILE A 272 -22.42 3.50 -17.98
CA ILE A 272 -21.99 3.14 -19.33
C ILE A 272 -22.17 1.63 -19.58
N SER A 273 -21.82 0.79 -18.61
CA SER A 273 -21.94 -0.67 -18.75
C SER A 273 -23.38 -1.15 -18.93
N THR A 274 -24.35 -0.42 -18.37
CA THR A 274 -25.77 -0.76 -18.40
C THR A 274 -26.55 -0.11 -19.55
N HIS A 275 -26.06 1.00 -20.10
CA HIS A 275 -26.73 1.76 -21.18
C HIS A 275 -26.02 1.68 -22.54
N GLY A 276 -24.92 0.93 -22.65
CA GLY A 276 -24.33 0.61 -23.94
C GLY A 276 -23.73 1.81 -24.66
N ASN A 277 -24.27 2.11 -25.84
CA ASN A 277 -23.81 3.18 -26.73
C ASN A 277 -24.70 4.44 -26.66
N GLU A 278 -25.52 4.57 -25.62
CA GLU A 278 -26.30 5.78 -25.37
C GLU A 278 -25.38 6.98 -25.10
N THR A 279 -25.70 8.13 -25.69
CA THR A 279 -24.89 9.34 -25.47
C THR A 279 -25.06 9.82 -24.03
N VAL A 280 -23.94 9.98 -23.32
CA VAL A 280 -23.89 10.54 -21.98
C VAL A 280 -23.39 11.97 -22.04
N THR A 281 -24.13 12.91 -21.44
CA THR A 281 -23.69 14.31 -21.33
C THR A 281 -22.95 14.49 -20.01
N LEU A 282 -21.63 14.60 -20.08
CA LEU A 282 -20.75 14.77 -18.92
C LEU A 282 -20.74 16.25 -18.48
N GLN A 283 -20.95 16.51 -17.20
CA GLN A 283 -20.69 17.83 -16.59
C GLN A 283 -19.24 17.88 -16.11
N VAL A 284 -18.38 18.60 -16.82
CA VAL A 284 -16.95 18.70 -16.54
C VAL A 284 -16.59 20.08 -16.03
N SER A 285 -15.81 20.18 -14.96
CA SER A 285 -15.15 21.40 -14.52
C SER A 285 -13.73 21.45 -15.09
N ARG A 286 -13.46 22.46 -15.92
CA ARG A 286 -12.15 22.71 -16.53
C ARG A 286 -11.71 24.13 -16.22
N GLY A 287 -10.63 24.29 -15.45
CA GLY A 287 -10.16 25.61 -15.03
C GLY A 287 -11.21 26.43 -14.25
N GLY A 288 -12.08 25.74 -13.49
CA GLY A 288 -13.18 26.35 -12.73
C GLY A 288 -14.45 26.65 -13.54
N GLN A 289 -14.44 26.44 -14.86
CA GLN A 289 -15.62 26.60 -15.71
C GLN A 289 -16.34 25.26 -15.90
N SER A 290 -17.67 25.27 -15.75
CA SER A 290 -18.51 24.11 -16.02
C SER A 290 -18.83 24.00 -17.51
N ILE A 291 -18.56 22.84 -18.10
CA ILE A 291 -18.74 22.53 -19.51
C ILE A 291 -19.53 21.23 -19.63
N ASN A 292 -20.55 21.21 -20.49
CA ASN A 292 -21.27 19.99 -20.85
C ASN A 292 -20.61 19.35 -22.07
N VAL A 293 -20.17 18.10 -21.93
CA VAL A 293 -19.47 17.36 -22.97
C VAL A 293 -20.28 16.10 -23.33
N PRO A 294 -20.98 16.06 -24.47
CA PRO A 294 -21.65 14.85 -24.93
C PRO A 294 -20.60 13.84 -25.40
N VAL A 295 -20.65 12.63 -24.86
CA VAL A 295 -19.77 11.52 -25.21
C VAL A 295 -20.62 10.31 -25.53
N GLN A 296 -20.38 9.68 -26.68
CA GLN A 296 -21.02 8.42 -27.02
C GLN A 296 -20.06 7.27 -26.70
N PRO A 297 -20.32 6.44 -25.67
CA PRO A 297 -19.51 5.27 -25.41
C PRO A 297 -19.56 4.29 -26.58
N ARG A 298 -18.48 3.52 -26.73
CA ARG A 298 -18.42 2.44 -27.72
C ARG A 298 -17.56 1.30 -27.17
N ILE A 299 -17.73 0.12 -27.74
CA ILE A 299 -16.83 -1.02 -27.46
C ILE A 299 -15.50 -0.74 -28.16
N LEU A 300 -14.40 -0.69 -27.39
CA LEU A 300 -13.06 -0.50 -27.96
C LEU A 300 -12.46 -1.83 -28.43
N PRO A 301 -11.46 -1.80 -29.33
CA PRO A 301 -10.80 -3.02 -29.80
C PRO A 301 -10.29 -3.87 -28.62
N ASN A 302 -10.53 -5.18 -28.68
CA ASN A 302 -10.17 -6.18 -27.65
C ASN A 302 -10.96 -6.08 -26.33
N GLU A 303 -12.09 -5.39 -26.30
CA GLU A 303 -12.94 -5.29 -25.13
C GLU A 303 -14.35 -5.84 -25.35
N LYS A 304 -15.01 -6.17 -24.24
CA LYS A 304 -16.37 -6.74 -24.24
C LYS A 304 -17.43 -5.75 -23.75
N THR A 305 -17.00 -4.68 -23.08
CA THR A 305 -17.89 -3.70 -22.47
C THR A 305 -17.68 -2.33 -23.11
N PRO A 306 -18.75 -1.53 -23.27
CA PRO A 306 -18.63 -0.16 -23.75
C PRO A 306 -17.80 0.68 -22.78
N ARG A 307 -16.99 1.60 -23.32
CA ARG A 307 -16.27 2.60 -22.52
C ARG A 307 -16.03 3.88 -23.32
N ILE A 308 -15.62 4.93 -22.63
CA ILE A 308 -15.24 6.21 -23.25
C ILE A 308 -13.72 6.37 -23.42
N GLY A 309 -12.89 5.54 -22.76
CA GLY A 309 -11.43 5.54 -22.96
C GLY A 309 -10.65 6.47 -22.04
N ILE A 310 -11.12 6.68 -20.80
CA ILE A 310 -10.41 7.46 -19.77
C ILE A 310 -9.86 6.56 -18.66
N SER A 311 -8.80 7.01 -18.01
CA SER A 311 -8.38 6.51 -16.70
C SER A 311 -8.51 7.62 -15.66
N TRP A 312 -8.92 7.23 -14.46
CA TRP A 312 -9.10 8.13 -13.33
C TRP A 312 -7.81 8.29 -12.55
N ASP A 313 -7.61 9.48 -11.99
CA ASP A 313 -6.57 9.68 -10.99
C ASP A 313 -6.96 8.94 -9.70
N SER A 314 -6.01 8.23 -9.11
CA SER A 314 -6.22 7.45 -7.88
C SER A 314 -5.81 8.21 -6.62
N SER A 315 -5.22 9.39 -6.76
CA SER A 315 -4.78 10.22 -5.64
C SER A 315 -5.90 11.10 -5.09
N GLY A 316 -6.86 11.49 -5.95
CA GLY A 316 -7.95 12.41 -5.62
C GLY A 316 -7.46 13.83 -5.29
N LYS A 317 -6.22 14.17 -5.66
CA LYS A 317 -5.65 15.50 -5.39
C LYS A 317 -5.89 16.42 -6.59
N MET A 318 -6.67 17.48 -6.37
CA MET A 318 -6.70 18.66 -7.24
C MET A 318 -5.46 19.53 -7.06
#